data_AF-J2J797-F1
#
_entry.id   AF-J2J797-F1
#
_cell.length_a   1.000
_cell.length_b   1.000
_cell.length_c   1.000
_cell.angle_alpha   90.00
_cell.angle_beta   90.00
_cell.angle_gamma   90.00
#
_symmetry.space_group_name_H-M   'P 1'
#
loop_
_entity.id
_entity.type
_entity.pdbx_description
1 polymer ?
#
loop_
_entity_poly.entity_id
_entity_poly.type
_entity_poly.pdbx_seq_one_letter_code
_entity_poly.pdbx_strand_id
1 'polypeptide(L)' 'MFTPIKKIARALRAPTAEEREMAYLNGSFDRIDLEYRQRQVDRGLFRAR' A
#
# COMPACT_ATOMS: atom_id res chain seq x y z
N MET A 1 31.17 3.72 -12.22
CA MET A 1 30.07 3.41 -13.17
C MET A 1 29.24 2.26 -12.60
N PHE A 2 28.11 2.56 -11.93
CA PHE A 2 27.18 1.54 -11.36
C PHE A 2 25.71 2.03 -11.36
N THR A 3 25.39 2.93 -12.30
CA THR A 3 24.07 3.56 -12.43
C THR A 3 22.92 2.63 -12.87
N PRO A 4 23.12 1.55 -13.67
CA PRO A 4 21.99 0.70 -14.08
C PRO A 4 21.39 -0.11 -12.93
N ILE A 5 22.24 -0.60 -12.01
CA ILE A 5 21.82 -1.49 -10.92
C ILE A 5 20.88 -0.77 -9.94
N LYS A 6 21.15 0.51 -9.64
CA LYS A 6 20.28 1.32 -8.78
C LYS A 6 18.87 1.52 -9.36
N LYS A 7 18.72 1.58 -10.69
CA LYS A 7 17.40 1.72 -11.33
C LYS A 7 16.58 0.44 -11.20
N ILE A 8 17.20 -0.72 -11.37
CA ILE A 8 16.54 -2.02 -11.24
C ILE A 8 16.13 -2.28 -9.78
N ALA A 9 17.00 -1.96 -8.82
CA ALA A 9 16.68 -2.09 -7.40
C ALA A 9 15.51 -1.20 -6.95
N ARG A 10 15.35 -0.01 -7.56
CA ARG A 10 14.24 0.90 -7.26
C ARG A 10 12.91 0.42 -7.85
N ALA A 11 12.94 -0.27 -8.99
CA ALA A 11 11.77 -0.89 -9.60
C ALA A 11 11.29 -2.15 -8.85
N LEU A 12 12.20 -2.87 -8.18
CA LEU A 12 11.89 -4.05 -7.37
C LEU A 12 11.63 -3.72 -5.88
N ARG A 13 11.39 -2.45 -5.54
CA ARG A 13 11.13 -2.04 -4.17
C ARG A 13 9.85 -2.70 -3.65
N ALA A 14 9.90 -3.23 -2.43
CA ALA A 14 8.71 -3.74 -1.77
C ALA A 14 7.68 -2.61 -1.57
N PRO A 15 6.38 -2.88 -1.80
CA PRO A 15 5.34 -1.86 -1.68
C PRO A 15 5.29 -1.32 -0.26
N THR A 16 5.18 0.00 -0.14
CA THR A 16 5.11 0.74 1.12
C THR A 16 3.79 0.47 1.84
N ALA A 17 3.71 0.84 3.12
CA ALA A 17 2.45 0.76 3.88
C ALA A 17 1.33 1.58 3.21
N GLU A 18 1.64 2.79 2.75
CA GLU A 18 0.69 3.68 2.05
C GLU A 18 0.22 3.08 0.72
N GLU A 19 1.12 2.46 -0.06
CA GLU A 19 0.75 1.82 -1.33
C GLU A 19 -0.17 0.62 -1.10
N ARG A 20 0.07 -0.14 -0.03
CA ARG A 20 -0.81 -1.26 0.37
C ARG A 20 -2.16 -0.76 0.87
N GLU A 21 -2.18 0.34 1.62
CA GLU A 21 -3.40 0.97 2.09
C GLU A 21 -4.25 1.45 0.92
N MET A 22 -3.68 2.19 -0.03
CA MET A 22 -4.39 2.63 -1.21
C MET A 22 -4.89 1.45 -2.06
N ALA A 23 -4.07 0.42 -2.25
CA ALA A 23 -4.50 -0.78 -2.97
C ALA A 23 -5.66 -1.49 -2.27
N TYR A 24 -5.64 -1.53 -0.93
CA TYR A 24 -6.70 -2.12 -0.11
C TYR A 24 -8.01 -1.33 -0.21
N LEU A 25 -7.95 0.00 -0.14
CA LEU A 25 -9.13 0.86 -0.31
C LEU A 25 -9.67 0.80 -1.74
N ASN A 26 -8.80 0.85 -2.75
CA ASN A 26 -9.19 0.78 -4.16
C ASN A 26 -9.80 -0.57 -4.56
N GLY A 27 -9.55 -1.62 -3.78
CA GLY A 27 -10.18 -2.92 -3.97
C GLY A 27 -11.62 -3.01 -3.42
N SER A 28 -12.21 -1.92 -2.94
CA SER A 28 -13.58 -1.91 -2.42
C SER A 28 -14.60 -2.17 -3.53
N PHE A 29 -15.55 -3.06 -3.30
CA PHE A 29 -16.59 -3.37 -4.28
C PHE A 29 -17.74 -2.33 -4.29
N ASP A 30 -18.09 -1.82 -3.11
CA ASP A 30 -19.14 -0.83 -2.93
C ASP A 30 -18.76 0.19 -1.84
N ARG A 31 -19.65 1.15 -1.61
CA ARG A 31 -19.43 2.23 -0.62
C ARG A 31 -19.37 1.72 0.82
N ILE A 32 -20.15 0.68 1.15
CA ILE A 32 -20.19 0.14 2.51
C ILE A 32 -18.90 -0.62 2.81
N ASP A 33 -18.39 -1.40 1.84
CA ASP A 33 -17.09 -2.06 1.90
C ASP A 33 -15.97 -1.02 2.02
N LEU A 34 -16.01 0.07 1.25
CA LEU A 34 -15.03 1.16 1.36
C LEU A 34 -14.99 1.75 2.77
N GLU A 35 -16.15 2.08 3.35
CA GLU A 35 -16.25 2.62 4.71
C GLU A 35 -15.74 1.61 5.76
N TYR A 36 -16.07 0.32 5.58
CA TYR A 36 -15.58 -0.74 6.45
C TYR A 36 -14.04 -0.87 6.38
N ARG A 37 -13.46 -0.83 5.17
CA ARG A 37 -12.01 -0.87 4.97
C ARG A 37 -11.32 0.36 5.54
N GLN A 38 -11.88 1.56 5.36
CA GLN A 38 -11.37 2.78 6.00
C GLN A 38 -11.29 2.63 7.52
N ARG A 39 -12.32 2.09 8.18
CA ARG A 39 -12.26 1.85 9.63
C ARG A 39 -11.16 0.87 10.04
N GLN A 40 -10.86 -0.14 9.20
CA GLN A 40 -9.77 -1.07 9.49
C GLN A 40 -8.40 -0.39 9.36
N VAL A 41 -8.24 0.44 8.34
CA VAL A 41 -7.05 1.29 8.17
C VAL A 41 -6.84 2.19 9.38
N ASP A 42 -7.89 2.90 9.82
CA ASP A 42 -7.87 3.80 10.98
C ASP A 42 -7.48 3.07 12.28
N ARG A 43 -7.90 1.80 12.41
CA ARG A 43 -7.51 0.92 13.53
C ARG A 43 -6.04 0.48 13.48
N GLY A 44 -5.30 0.88 12.45
CA GLY A 44 -3.88 0.60 12.31
C GLY A 44 -3.55 -0.69 11.56
N LEU A 45 -4.43 -1.17 10.68
CA LEU A 45 -4.18 -2.38 9.86
C LEU A 45 -2.81 -2.35 9.15
N PHE A 46 -2.34 -1.17 8.73
CA PHE A 46 -1.06 -0.99 8.03
C PHE A 46 0.04 -0.34 8.89
N ARG A 47 -0.17 -0.16 10.20
CA ARG A 47 0.89 0.34 11.09
C ARG A 47 1.88 -0.78 11.37
N ALA A 48 3.11 -0.62 10.87
CA ALA A 48 4.24 -1.44 11.30
C ALA A 48 4.50 -1.17 12.79
N ARG A 49 4.61 -2.24 13.57
CA ARG A 49 4.88 -2.19 15.01
C ARG A 49 6.27 -1.63 15.31
#